data_AF-A0A971RVH0-F1
#
_entry.id   AF-A0A971RVH0-F1
#
_cell.length_a   1.000
_cell.length_b   1.000
_cell.length_c   1.000
_cell.angle_alpha   90.00
_cell.angle_beta   90.00
_cell.angle_gamma   90.00
#
_symmetry.space_group_name_H-M   'P 1'
#
loop_
_entity.id
_entity.type
_entity.pdbx_description
1 polymer ?
#
loop_
_entity_poly.entity_id
_entity_poly.type
_entity_poly.pdbx_seq_one_letter_code
_entity_poly.pdbx_strand_id
1 'polypeptide(L)' 'MDAKKKIEKEIARKRRLIADGEKILKEVPDHLRPSQQNLLEMYKRRLAALEEELIRLKDKDFEND' A
#
# COMPACT_ATOMS: atom_id res chain seq x y z
N MET A 1 -1.97 17.95 -11.73
CA MET A 1 -2.01 16.46 -11.68
C MET A 1 -3.17 16.08 -10.78
N ASP A 2 -4.16 15.41 -11.35
CA ASP A 2 -5.32 14.85 -10.68
C ASP A 2 -4.93 14.08 -9.39
N ALA A 3 -5.59 14.39 -8.29
CA ALA A 3 -5.34 13.77 -6.98
C ALA A 3 -5.53 12.25 -7.04
N LYS A 4 -6.50 11.77 -7.83
CA LYS A 4 -6.78 10.36 -8.07
C LYS A 4 -5.58 9.65 -8.68
N LYS A 5 -5.01 10.23 -9.75
CA LYS A 5 -3.82 9.70 -10.43
C LYS A 5 -2.58 9.68 -9.54
N LYS A 6 -2.47 10.59 -8.57
CA LYS A 6 -1.38 10.56 -7.57
C LYS A 6 -1.56 9.39 -6.60
N ILE A 7 -2.78 9.19 -6.10
CA ILE A 7 -3.09 8.08 -5.17
C ILE A 7 -2.89 6.73 -5.86
N GLU A 8 -3.36 6.57 -7.10
CA GLU A 8 -3.16 5.34 -7.88
C GLU A 8 -1.68 4.99 -8.09
N LYS A 9 -0.84 6.00 -8.40
CA LYS A 9 0.61 5.82 -8.52
C LYS A 9 1.25 5.38 -7.21
N GLU A 10 0.86 5.99 -6.08
CA GLU A 10 1.40 5.61 -4.78
C GLU A 10 0.94 4.21 -4.33
N ILE A 11 -0.30 3.82 -4.63
CA ILE A 11 -0.81 2.46 -4.43
C ILE A 11 0.06 1.46 -5.22
N ALA A 12 0.27 1.70 -6.52
CA ALA A 12 1.08 0.82 -7.36
C ALA A 12 2.52 0.70 -6.83
N ARG A 13 3.12 1.82 -6.43
CA ARG A 13 4.46 1.85 -5.84
C ARG A 13 4.52 1.05 -4.53
N LYS A 14 3.55 1.23 -3.63
CA LYS A 14 3.51 0.52 -2.33
C LYS A 14 3.27 -0.98 -2.49
N ARG A 15 2.40 -1.39 -3.41
CA ARG A 15 2.19 -2.81 -3.74
C ARG A 15 3.49 -3.49 -4.16
N ARG A 16 4.28 -2.82 -5.01
CA ARG A 16 5.60 -3.33 -5.42
C ARG A 16 6.56 -3.45 -4.22
N LEU A 17 6.66 -2.42 -3.39
CA LEU A 17 7.53 -2.44 -2.20
C LEU A 17 7.14 -3.53 -1.20
N ILE A 18 5.84 -3.77 -1.01
CA ILE A 18 5.36 -4.86 -0.14
C ILE A 18 5.73 -6.21 -0.74
N ALA A 19 5.49 -6.43 -2.03
CA ALA A 19 5.83 -7.70 -2.70
C ALA A 19 7.34 -7.99 -2.66
N ASP A 20 8.16 -6.98 -2.93
CA ASP A 20 9.62 -7.09 -2.85
C ASP A 20 10.07 -7.37 -1.40
N GLY A 21 9.47 -6.69 -0.43
CA GLY A 21 9.72 -6.91 1.00
C GLY A 21 9.34 -8.30 1.48
N GLU A 22 8.18 -8.82 1.05
CA GLU A 22 7.73 -10.19 1.36
C GLU A 22 8.67 -11.24 0.76
N LYS A 23 9.20 -10.98 -0.44
CA LYS A 23 10.18 -11.86 -1.07
C LYS A 23 11.47 -11.90 -0.26
N ILE A 24 12.02 -10.74 0.09
CA ILE A 24 13.27 -10.64 0.88
C ILE A 24 13.09 -11.26 2.26
N LEU A 25 11.93 -11.07 2.90
CA LEU A 25 11.67 -11.60 4.24
C LEU A 25 11.76 -13.14 4.30
N LYS A 26 11.51 -13.85 3.20
CA LYS A 26 11.67 -15.32 3.11
C LYS A 26 13.13 -15.75 3.22
N GLU A 27 14.08 -14.86 2.88
CA GLU A 27 15.52 -15.11 2.95
C GLU A 27 16.11 -14.67 4.30
N VAL A 28 15.36 -13.92 5.11
CA VAL A 28 15.83 -13.45 6.41
C VAL A 28 15.68 -14.54 7.48
N PRO A 29 16.73 -14.82 8.29
CA PRO A 29 16.64 -15.75 9.41
C PRO A 29 15.54 -15.39 10.41
N ASP A 30 14.85 -16.40 10.92
CA ASP A 30 13.66 -16.28 11.76
C ASP A 30 13.78 -15.28 12.92
N HIS A 31 14.92 -15.28 13.59
CA HIS A 31 15.21 -14.41 14.75
C HIS A 31 15.41 -12.93 14.39
N LEU A 32 15.63 -12.59 13.11
CA LEU A 32 15.80 -11.22 12.62
C LEU A 32 14.56 -10.66 11.92
N ARG A 33 13.60 -11.53 11.56
CA ARG A 33 12.35 -11.17 10.84
C ARG A 33 11.38 -10.24 11.60
N PRO A 34 11.24 -10.26 12.95
CA PRO A 34 10.12 -9.58 13.60
C PRO A 34 10.01 -8.07 13.31
N SER A 35 11.15 -7.37 13.27
CA SER A 35 11.17 -5.92 12.99
C SER A 35 10.72 -5.60 11.56
N GLN A 36 11.14 -6.41 10.59
CA GLN A 36 10.79 -6.26 9.19
C GLN A 36 9.33 -6.67 8.93
N GLN A 37 8.83 -7.69 9.61
CA GLN A 37 7.41 -8.08 9.58
C GLN A 37 6.51 -6.94 10.08
N ASN A 38 6.86 -6.34 11.21
CA ASN A 38 6.12 -5.20 11.75
C ASN A 38 6.11 -4.02 10.77
N LEU A 39 7.26 -3.72 10.15
CA LEU A 39 7.35 -2.66 9.14
C LEU A 39 6.47 -2.98 7.92
N LEU A 40 6.53 -4.20 7.41
CA LEU A 40 5.73 -4.65 6.26
C LEU A 40 4.22 -4.54 6.55
N GLU A 41 3.81 -4.90 7.76
CA GLU A 41 2.43 -4.77 8.23
C GLU A 41 1.98 -3.30 8.27
N MET A 42 2.84 -2.39 8.72
CA MET A 42 2.55 -0.95 8.65
C MET A 42 2.38 -0.46 7.20
N TYR A 43 3.20 -0.95 6.27
CA TYR A 43 3.04 -0.64 4.84
C TYR A 43 1.72 -1.16 4.28
N LYS A 44 1.29 -2.37 4.65
CA LYS A 44 0.00 -2.96 4.26
C LYS A 44 -1.18 -2.13 4.76
N ARG A 45 -1.16 -1.72 6.03
CA ARG A 45 -2.19 -0.83 6.60
C ARG A 45 -2.28 0.51 5.88
N ARG A 46 -1.13 1.10 5.57
CA ARG A 46 -1.08 2.37 4.81
C ARG A 46 -1.54 2.22 3.37
N LEU A 47 -1.28 1.07 2.75
CA LEU A 47 -1.82 0.74 1.42
C LEU A 47 -3.36 0.66 1.47
N ALA A 48 -3.92 -0.06 2.45
CA ALA A 48 -5.36 -0.18 2.62
C ALA A 48 -6.04 1.19 2.80
N ALA A 49 -5.46 2.08 3.61
CA ALA A 49 -5.98 3.44 3.79
C ALA A 49 -6.00 4.26 2.48
N LEU A 50 -4.99 4.11 1.62
CA LEU A 50 -4.95 4.77 0.31
C LEU A 50 -5.96 4.17 -0.66
N GLU A 51 -6.17 2.86 -0.62
CA GLU A 51 -7.18 2.17 -1.42
C GLU A 51 -8.59 2.62 -1.03
N GLU A 52 -8.85 2.76 0.27
CA GLU A 52 -10.11 3.29 0.78
C GLU A 52 -10.33 4.76 0.37
N GLU A 53 -9.30 5.60 0.47
CA GLU A 53 -9.37 7.00 0.00
C GLU A 53 -9.68 7.08 -1.50
N LEU A 54 -9.07 6.21 -2.31
CA LEU A 54 -9.35 6.15 -3.75
C LEU A 54 -10.79 5.75 -4.05
N ILE A 55 -11.36 4.81 -3.28
CA ILE A 55 -12.78 4.41 -3.39
C ILE A 55 -13.66 5.62 -3.10
N ARG A 56 -13.44 6.31 -1.97
CA ARG A 56 -14.23 7.51 -1.61
C ARG A 56 -14.15 8.62 -2.64
N LEU A 57 -13.00 8.81 -3.29
CA LEU A 57 -12.86 9.79 -4.37
C LEU A 57 -13.63 9.38 -5.63
N LYS A 58 -13.62 8.08 -5.97
CA LYS A 58 -14.42 7.56 -7.09
C LYS A 58 -15.91 7.72 -6.82
N ASP A 59 -16.38 7.41 -5.61
CA ASP A 59 -17.79 7.52 -5.25
C ASP A 59 -18.27 8.99 -5.30
N LYS A 60 -17.44 9.94 -4.86
CA LYS A 60 -17.72 11.38 -5.02
C LYS A 60 -17.79 11.82 -6.48
N ASP A 61 -16.99 11.25 -7.36
CA ASP A 61 -17.10 11.53 -8.79
C ASP A 61 -18.47 11.06 -9.32
N PHE A 62 -18.98 9.92 -8.86
CA PHE A 62 -20.30 9.38 -9.26
C PHE A 62 -21.50 10.15 -8.67
N GLU A 63 -21.37 10.79 -7.51
CA GLU A 63 -22.45 11.60 -6.92
C GLU A 63 -22.63 12.98 -7.56
N ASN A 64 -21.67 13.43 -8.36
CA ASN A 64 -21.68 14.74 -9.02
C ASN A 64 -21.97 14.68 -10.53
N ASP A 65 -22.25 13.49 -11.07
CA ASP A 65 -22.69 13.23 -12.46
C ASP A 65 -24.22 13.03 -12.53
#